data_AF-A0A370U791-F1
#
_entry.id   AF-A0A370U791-F1
#
_cell.length_a   1.000
_cell.length_b   1.000
_cell.length_c   1.000
_cell.angle_alpha   90.00
_cell.angle_beta   90.00
_cell.angle_gamma   90.00
#
_symmetry.space_group_name_H-M   'P 1'
#
loop_
_entity.id
_entity.type
_entity.pdbx_description
1 polymer ?
#
loop_
_entity_poly.entity_id
_entity_poly.type
_entity_poly.pdbx_seq_one_letter_code
_entity_poly.pdbx_strand_id
1 'polypeptide(L)'
;MAEETNPDAEGMDSELADEWAAAMSEAGDGESDNVDDEWAAAMSEQEVKPVQLDELSGGGAVSKGGVGSDMDLIMDIPVTLSMELGSTEIAIRNLLQLTQGSVVELDRFAGEPLDVLVNGTLIAHGEVVVVNDKYGIRLTDVVSPSERIKRLK
;
A
#
# COMPACT_ATOMS: atom_id res chain seq x y z
N MET A 1 -25.13 17.73 32.51
CA MET A 1 -24.44 19.02 32.70
C MET A 1 -22.95 18.72 32.57
N ALA A 2 -22.50 18.70 31.32
CA ALA A 2 -21.11 18.77 30.87
C ALA A 2 -21.22 19.45 29.50
N GLU A 3 -20.45 20.50 29.37
CA GLU A 3 -20.57 21.62 28.45
C GLU A 3 -19.83 21.28 27.15
N GLU A 4 -20.53 21.20 26.02
CA GLU A 4 -19.89 21.14 24.70
C GLU A 4 -19.71 22.58 24.21
N THR A 5 -18.51 23.11 24.42
CA THR A 5 -18.08 24.39 23.90
C THR A 5 -17.81 24.26 22.40
N ASN A 6 -18.74 24.76 21.59
CA ASN A 6 -18.53 24.99 20.16
C ASN A 6 -17.92 26.41 19.99
N PRO A 7 -16.66 26.57 19.54
CA PRO A 7 -15.96 27.85 19.62
C PRO A 7 -16.14 28.79 18.40
N ASP A 8 -17.07 28.52 17.47
CA ASP A 8 -17.25 29.35 16.27
C ASP A 8 -18.41 30.36 16.37
N ALA A 9 -18.51 31.07 17.49
CA ALA A 9 -19.56 32.07 17.71
C ALA A 9 -19.05 33.38 18.33
N GLU A 10 -17.90 33.88 17.90
CA GLU A 10 -17.44 35.22 18.27
C GLU A 10 -17.02 36.01 17.04
N GLY A 11 -17.85 36.98 16.65
CA GLY A 11 -17.40 38.10 15.80
C GLY A 11 -18.23 38.47 14.57
N MET A 12 -19.56 38.28 14.55
CA MET A 12 -20.39 39.03 13.61
C MET A 12 -20.69 40.41 14.20
N ASP A 13 -20.00 41.43 13.69
CA ASP A 13 -20.21 42.83 14.03
C ASP A 13 -21.70 43.20 13.90
N SER A 14 -22.29 43.72 14.99
CA SER A 14 -23.71 44.09 15.04
C SER A 14 -24.12 45.08 13.94
N GLU A 15 -23.16 45.87 13.46
CA GLU A 15 -23.35 46.82 12.35
C GLU A 15 -23.67 46.12 11.02
N LEU A 16 -23.10 44.93 10.79
CA LEU A 16 -23.31 44.16 9.56
C LEU A 16 -24.67 43.44 9.56
N ALA A 17 -25.17 43.09 10.74
CA ALA A 17 -26.51 42.54 10.90
C ALA A 17 -27.61 43.60 10.67
N ASP A 18 -27.39 44.83 11.14
CA ASP A 18 -28.31 45.94 10.92
C ASP A 18 -28.35 46.39 9.45
N GLU A 19 -27.20 46.36 8.75
CA GLU A 19 -27.11 46.65 7.32
C GLU A 19 -27.85 45.59 6.46
N TRP A 20 -27.76 44.32 6.85
CA TRP A 20 -28.51 43.24 6.21
C TRP A 20 -30.02 43.32 6.47
N ALA A 21 -30.45 43.73 7.67
CA ALA A 21 -31.86 43.90 8.00
C ALA A 21 -32.50 45.07 7.22
N ALA A 22 -31.75 46.16 7.01
CA ALA A 22 -32.22 47.30 6.22
C ALA A 22 -32.41 46.94 4.73
N ALA A 23 -31.46 46.22 4.13
CA ALA A 23 -31.55 45.81 2.72
C ALA A 23 -32.77 44.91 2.42
N MET A 24 -33.15 44.05 3.37
CA MET A 24 -34.35 43.21 3.25
C MET A 24 -35.65 43.99 3.42
N SER A 25 -35.66 45.05 4.25
CA SER A 25 -36.84 45.88 4.47
C SER A 25 -37.12 46.84 3.30
N GLU A 26 -36.12 47.16 2.48
CA GLU A 26 -36.24 48.07 1.33
C GLU A 26 -36.60 47.36 0.01
N ALA A 27 -36.49 46.02 -0.05
CA ALA A 27 -36.97 45.20 -1.18
C ALA A 27 -38.49 44.92 -1.11
N GLY A 28 -39.19 45.59 -0.20
CA GLY A 28 -40.59 45.33 0.15
C GLY A 28 -41.58 46.38 -0.33
N ASP A 29 -41.39 47.04 -1.48
CA ASP A 29 -42.46 47.80 -2.14
C ASP A 29 -42.06 48.25 -3.57
N GLY A 30 -42.67 47.68 -4.61
CA GLY A 30 -42.51 48.20 -5.98
C GLY A 30 -42.79 47.22 -7.11
N GLU A 31 -44.06 47.13 -7.52
CA GLU A 31 -44.61 46.52 -8.74
C GLU A 31 -43.71 46.68 -9.99
N SER A 32 -43.31 45.58 -10.63
CA SER A 32 -42.97 45.52 -12.06
C SER A 32 -43.05 44.10 -12.61
N ASP A 33 -44.11 43.89 -13.37
CA ASP A 33 -44.46 42.73 -14.19
C ASP A 33 -43.33 42.19 -15.09
N ASN A 34 -43.41 40.88 -15.36
CA ASN A 34 -42.88 40.16 -16.54
C ASN A 34 -41.37 39.90 -16.63
N VAL A 35 -40.81 39.12 -15.71
CA VAL A 35 -39.57 38.35 -15.98
C VAL A 35 -39.63 36.88 -15.54
N ASP A 36 -40.59 36.48 -14.70
CA ASP A 36 -40.72 35.09 -14.24
C ASP A 36 -41.39 34.14 -15.25
N ASP A 37 -42.26 34.67 -16.12
CA ASP A 37 -43.04 33.83 -17.06
C ASP A 37 -42.23 33.31 -18.26
N GLU A 38 -41.14 33.98 -18.64
CA GLU A 38 -40.30 33.55 -19.78
C GLU A 38 -39.34 32.42 -19.38
N TRP A 39 -38.93 32.38 -18.11
CA TRP A 39 -38.10 31.30 -17.56
C TRP A 39 -38.93 30.03 -17.27
N ALA A 40 -40.21 30.20 -16.91
CA ALA A 40 -41.15 29.09 -16.72
C ALA A 40 -41.48 28.35 -18.03
N ALA A 41 -41.59 29.08 -19.15
CA ALA A 41 -41.88 28.47 -20.45
C ALA A 41 -40.72 27.61 -20.96
N ALA A 42 -39.47 28.07 -20.81
CA ALA A 42 -38.28 27.33 -21.26
C ALA A 42 -38.01 26.03 -20.48
N MET A 43 -38.45 25.94 -19.22
CA MET A 43 -38.28 24.75 -18.38
C MET A 43 -39.40 23.71 -18.58
N SER A 44 -40.46 24.05 -19.32
CA SER A 44 -41.62 23.15 -19.51
C SER A 44 -41.44 22.07 -20.59
N GLU A 45 -40.39 22.16 -21.43
CA GLU A 45 -40.13 21.20 -22.51
C GLU A 45 -39.12 20.09 -22.18
N GLN A 46 -38.57 20.04 -20.96
CA GLN A 46 -37.78 18.89 -20.51
C GLN A 46 -38.56 18.07 -19.48
N GLU A 47 -39.18 16.99 -19.95
CA GLU A 47 -39.69 15.92 -19.09
C GLU A 47 -38.53 15.31 -18.29
N VAL A 48 -38.32 15.82 -17.07
CA VAL A 48 -37.33 15.28 -16.13
C VAL A 48 -37.83 13.93 -15.62
N LYS A 49 -37.27 12.84 -16.16
CA LYS A 49 -37.44 11.51 -15.55
C LYS A 49 -36.61 11.46 -14.27
N PRO A 50 -37.20 11.14 -13.10
CA PRO A 50 -36.44 11.02 -11.87
C PRO A 50 -35.41 9.89 -12.03
N VAL A 51 -34.13 10.21 -11.81
CA VAL A 51 -33.06 9.21 -11.77
C VAL A 51 -33.30 8.33 -10.55
N GLN A 52 -33.45 7.02 -10.76
CA GLN A 52 -33.53 6.07 -9.67
C GLN A 52 -32.09 5.81 -9.21
N LEU A 53 -31.76 6.36 -8.04
CA LEU A 53 -30.51 6.05 -7.36
C LEU A 53 -30.65 4.65 -6.75
N ASP A 54 -29.86 3.70 -7.23
CA ASP A 54 -29.72 2.40 -6.57
C ASP A 54 -29.30 2.62 -5.11
N GLU A 55 -30.15 2.18 -4.18
CA GLU A 55 -29.83 2.16 -2.76
C GLU A 55 -28.59 1.29 -2.57
N LEU A 56 -27.48 1.90 -2.12
CA LEU A 56 -26.31 1.16 -1.66
C LEU A 56 -26.73 0.33 -0.46
N SER A 57 -27.14 -0.91 -0.75
CA SER A 57 -27.44 -1.91 0.27
C SER A 57 -26.21 -2.04 1.15
N GLY A 58 -26.33 -1.48 2.36
CA GLY A 58 -25.47 -1.73 3.51
C GLY A 58 -25.60 -3.18 3.94
N GLY A 59 -25.24 -4.09 3.04
CA GLY A 59 -24.91 -5.47 3.29
C GLY A 59 -23.42 -5.58 3.11
N GLY A 60 -22.66 -5.07 4.08
CA GLY A 60 -21.28 -5.46 4.29
C GLY A 60 -21.24 -6.96 4.61
N ALA A 61 -21.51 -7.80 3.62
CA ALA A 61 -20.76 -9.00 3.47
C ALA A 61 -19.31 -8.49 3.38
N VAL A 62 -18.59 -8.64 4.49
CA VAL A 62 -17.18 -8.99 4.41
C VAL A 62 -17.14 -10.16 3.44
N SER A 63 -17.04 -9.84 2.15
CA SER A 63 -16.47 -10.74 1.18
C SER A 63 -15.24 -11.24 1.89
N LYS A 64 -15.15 -12.56 2.07
CA LYS A 64 -13.88 -13.24 2.20
C LYS A 64 -13.05 -12.86 0.96
N GLY A 65 -12.59 -11.60 0.86
CA GLY A 65 -11.32 -11.23 0.30
C GLY A 65 -10.36 -11.85 1.29
N GLY A 66 -10.03 -13.12 1.14
CA GLY A 66 -9.55 -13.69 -0.09
C GLY A 66 -8.06 -13.54 0.08
N VAL A 67 -7.45 -14.59 0.61
CA VAL A 67 -6.01 -14.68 0.88
C VAL A 67 -5.16 -14.26 -0.33
N GLY A 68 -5.75 -14.17 -1.54
CA GLY A 68 -5.12 -13.58 -2.72
C GLY A 68 -4.80 -12.09 -2.60
N SER A 69 -5.67 -11.25 -2.04
CA SER A 69 -5.47 -9.79 -2.00
C SER A 69 -4.35 -9.35 -1.04
N ASP A 70 -4.18 -10.08 0.07
CA ASP A 70 -3.06 -9.87 0.99
C ASP A 70 -1.74 -10.42 0.43
N MET A 71 -1.80 -11.47 -0.40
CA MET A 71 -0.63 -12.09 -0.99
C MET A 71 -0.02 -11.21 -2.08
N ASP A 72 -0.85 -10.51 -2.88
CA ASP A 72 -0.41 -9.54 -3.88
C ASP A 72 0.44 -8.41 -3.27
N LEU A 73 0.12 -7.98 -2.03
CA LEU A 73 0.90 -6.97 -1.31
C LEU A 73 2.27 -7.47 -0.82
N ILE A 74 2.42 -8.77 -0.55
CA ILE A 74 3.66 -9.38 -0.03
C ILE A 74 4.67 -9.67 -1.15
N MET A 75 4.22 -9.77 -2.41
CA MET A 75 5.07 -10.13 -3.55
C MET A 75 6.19 -9.12 -3.81
N ASP A 76 6.00 -7.85 -3.46
CA ASP A 76 6.95 -6.76 -3.70
C ASP A 76 7.97 -6.55 -2.57
N ILE A 77 7.95 -7.39 -1.53
CA ILE A 77 8.89 -7.27 -0.42
C ILE A 77 10.28 -7.75 -0.88
N PRO A 78 11.32 -6.89 -0.84
CA PRO A 78 12.66 -7.28 -1.22
C PRO A 78 13.25 -8.28 -0.22
N VAL A 79 13.89 -9.33 -0.73
CA VAL A 79 14.57 -10.35 0.08
C VAL A 79 16.04 -10.49 -0.34
N THR A 80 16.90 -10.85 0.60
CA THR A 80 18.31 -11.11 0.31
C THR A 80 18.48 -12.57 -0.05
N LEU A 81 18.97 -12.84 -1.26
CA LEU A 81 19.36 -14.16 -1.72
C LEU A 81 20.89 -14.26 -1.68
N SER A 82 21.40 -15.27 -0.96
CA SER A 82 22.83 -15.55 -0.82
C SER A 82 23.12 -16.97 -1.31
N MET A 83 24.34 -17.17 -1.82
CA MET A 83 24.86 -18.50 -2.15
C MET A 83 26.08 -18.74 -1.28
N GLU A 84 26.10 -19.87 -0.59
CA GLU A 84 27.18 -20.22 0.33
C GLU A 84 28.10 -21.25 -0.30
N LEU A 85 29.40 -20.96 -0.31
CA LEU A 85 30.42 -21.92 -0.74
C LEU A 85 30.51 -23.10 0.26
N GLY A 86 30.37 -22.80 1.56
CA GLY A 86 30.47 -23.74 2.67
C GLY A 86 30.63 -23.01 3.99
N SER A 87 30.51 -23.73 5.09
CA SER A 87 30.63 -23.21 6.45
C SER A 87 31.69 -23.98 7.23
N THR A 88 32.19 -23.42 8.33
CA THR A 88 33.06 -24.18 9.23
C THR A 88 33.06 -23.56 10.62
N GLU A 89 33.19 -24.40 11.64
CA GLU A 89 33.31 -23.96 13.02
C GLU A 89 34.79 -23.97 13.44
N ILE A 90 35.30 -22.81 13.83
CA ILE A 90 36.67 -22.67 14.34
C ILE A 90 36.67 -22.06 15.74
N ALA A 91 37.61 -22.50 16.58
CA ALA A 91 37.78 -21.90 17.90
C ALA A 91 38.16 -20.41 17.77
N ILE A 92 37.64 -19.56 18.66
CA ILE A 92 37.92 -18.11 18.69
C ILE A 92 39.43 -17.83 18.64
N ARG A 93 40.23 -18.67 19.31
CA ARG A 93 41.69 -18.55 19.30
C ARG A 93 42.31 -18.65 17.90
N ASN A 94 41.77 -19.52 17.04
CA ASN A 94 42.25 -19.72 15.68
C ASN A 94 41.77 -18.58 14.79
N LEU A 95 40.53 -18.10 14.99
CA LEU A 95 39.98 -16.94 14.27
C LEU A 95 40.84 -15.69 14.48
N LEU A 96 41.27 -15.42 15.71
CA LEU A 96 42.13 -14.26 16.03
C LEU A 96 43.56 -14.39 15.47
N GLN A 97 43.99 -15.59 15.06
CA GLN A 97 45.29 -15.85 14.45
C GLN A 97 45.27 -15.78 12.92
N LEU A 98 44.10 -15.64 12.30
CA LEU A 98 43.98 -15.54 10.86
C LEU A 98 44.66 -14.26 10.35
N THR A 99 45.45 -14.42 9.30
CA THR A 99 46.19 -13.33 8.66
C THR A 99 46.02 -13.43 7.15
N GLN A 100 46.53 -12.44 6.41
CA GLN A 100 46.51 -12.49 4.96
C GLN A 100 47.24 -13.75 4.47
N GLY A 101 46.54 -14.56 3.67
CA GLY A 101 47.06 -15.82 3.15
C GLY A 101 46.75 -17.04 4.01
N SER A 102 46.07 -16.90 5.15
CA SER A 102 45.52 -18.06 5.87
C SER A 102 44.45 -18.76 5.01
N VAL A 103 44.54 -20.08 4.93
CA VAL A 103 43.55 -20.93 4.24
C VAL A 103 42.70 -21.61 5.30
N VAL A 104 41.39 -21.54 5.14
CA VAL A 104 40.41 -22.16 6.04
C VAL A 104 39.65 -23.22 5.28
N GLU A 105 39.66 -24.44 5.80
CA GLU A 105 38.91 -25.56 5.23
C GLU A 105 37.43 -25.44 5.61
N LEU A 106 36.57 -25.67 4.63
CA LEU A 106 35.11 -25.66 4.80
C LEU A 106 34.57 -27.10 4.89
N ASP A 107 33.35 -27.24 5.40
CA ASP A 107 32.63 -28.49 5.57
C ASP A 107 32.21 -29.19 4.26
N ARG A 108 32.17 -28.45 3.14
CA ARG A 108 31.64 -28.92 1.86
C ARG A 108 32.70 -29.54 0.94
N PHE A 109 32.33 -30.62 0.26
CA PHE A 109 33.20 -31.28 -0.73
C PHE A 109 33.20 -30.54 -2.08
N ALA A 110 34.34 -30.57 -2.75
CA ALA A 110 34.48 -29.99 -4.09
C ALA A 110 33.62 -30.75 -5.11
N GLY A 111 32.84 -30.00 -5.90
CA GLY A 111 31.99 -30.53 -6.97
C GLY A 111 30.54 -30.79 -6.57
N GLU A 112 30.19 -30.63 -5.29
CA GLU A 112 28.79 -30.59 -4.86
C GLU A 112 28.13 -29.25 -5.24
N PRO A 113 26.83 -29.24 -5.57
CA PRO A 113 26.12 -27.99 -5.78
C PRO A 113 26.14 -27.15 -4.50
N LEU A 114 26.17 -25.83 -4.64
CA LEU A 114 26.20 -24.91 -3.52
C LEU A 114 24.78 -24.60 -3.05
N ASP A 115 24.68 -24.25 -1.78
CA ASP A 115 23.41 -23.91 -1.16
C ASP A 115 23.03 -22.48 -1.51
N VAL A 116 21.75 -22.29 -1.85
CA VAL A 116 21.15 -20.99 -2.08
C VAL A 116 20.15 -20.73 -0.97
N LEU A 117 20.42 -19.67 -0.21
CA LEU A 117 19.65 -19.28 0.96
C LEU A 117 18.91 -17.98 0.67
N VAL A 118 17.73 -17.85 1.27
CA VAL A 118 17.00 -16.58 1.35
C VAL A 118 16.80 -16.26 2.82
N ASN A 119 17.30 -15.10 3.26
CA ASN A 119 17.29 -14.71 4.69
C ASN A 119 17.78 -15.84 5.63
N GLY A 120 18.81 -16.58 5.21
CA GLY A 120 19.38 -17.69 6.00
C GLY A 120 18.63 -19.02 5.91
N THR A 121 17.60 -19.13 5.06
CA THR A 121 16.84 -20.37 4.88
C THR A 121 17.16 -21.03 3.54
N LEU A 122 17.52 -22.31 3.55
CA LEU A 122 17.80 -23.08 2.34
C LEU A 122 16.54 -23.24 1.47
N ILE A 123 16.63 -22.73 0.23
CA ILE A 123 15.52 -22.77 -0.75
C ILE A 123 15.87 -23.56 -2.01
N ALA A 124 17.14 -23.70 -2.33
CA ALA A 124 17.60 -24.28 -3.59
C ALA A 124 19.06 -24.69 -3.50
N HIS A 125 19.48 -25.50 -4.46
CA HIS A 125 20.86 -25.79 -4.78
C HIS A 125 21.20 -25.21 -6.15
N GLY A 126 22.46 -24.84 -6.36
CA GLY A 126 22.88 -24.27 -7.64
C GLY A 126 24.38 -24.32 -7.87
N GLU A 127 24.76 -23.87 -9.06
CA GLU A 127 26.14 -23.74 -9.50
C GLU A 127 26.45 -22.29 -9.89
N VAL A 128 27.71 -21.87 -9.70
CA VAL A 128 28.18 -20.55 -10.09
C VAL A 128 28.45 -20.54 -11.59
N VAL A 129 27.86 -19.59 -12.29
CA VAL A 129 28.05 -19.38 -13.73
C VAL A 129 28.55 -17.96 -13.97
N VAL A 130 29.22 -17.74 -15.10
CA VAL A 130 29.61 -16.38 -15.53
C VAL A 130 28.75 -15.99 -16.72
N VAL A 131 28.10 -14.84 -16.62
CA VAL A 131 27.24 -14.28 -17.66
C VAL A 131 27.63 -12.81 -17.85
N ASN A 132 28.08 -12.44 -19.05
CA ASN A 132 28.53 -11.08 -19.37
C ASN A 132 29.56 -10.54 -18.38
N ASP A 133 30.61 -11.32 -18.10
CA ASP A 133 31.69 -11.02 -17.14
C ASP A 133 31.21 -10.78 -15.69
N LYS A 134 29.97 -11.16 -15.37
CA LYS A 134 29.41 -11.12 -14.02
C LYS A 134 29.15 -12.53 -13.51
N TYR A 135 29.32 -12.72 -12.21
CA TYR A 135 28.89 -13.94 -11.55
C TYR A 135 27.36 -14.02 -11.54
N GLY A 136 26.84 -15.22 -11.78
CA GLY A 136 25.44 -15.58 -11.71
C GLY A 136 25.28 -16.93 -11.04
N ILE A 137 24.04 -17.26 -10.70
CA ILE A 137 23.67 -18.51 -10.03
C ILE A 137 22.72 -19.26 -10.96
N ARG A 138 23.08 -20.49 -11.34
CA ARG A 138 22.15 -21.40 -12.01
C ARG A 138 21.59 -22.36 -10.97
N LEU A 139 20.28 -22.32 -10.77
CA LEU A 139 19.58 -23.23 -9.87
C LEU A 139 19.51 -24.63 -10.50
N THR A 140 19.94 -25.65 -9.76
CA THR A 140 19.89 -27.06 -10.17
C THR A 140 18.66 -27.75 -9.58
N ASP A 141 18.38 -27.48 -8.30
CA ASP A 141 17.21 -28.00 -7.59
C ASP A 141 16.58 -26.86 -6.76
N VAL A 142 15.25 -26.78 -6.75
CA VAL A 142 14.53 -25.66 -6.12
C VAL A 142 13.24 -26.14 -5.46
N VAL A 143 13.04 -25.73 -4.21
CA VAL A 143 11.81 -26.08 -3.47
C VAL A 143 10.59 -25.37 -4.05
N SER A 144 9.42 -26.00 -3.90
CA SER A 144 8.17 -25.49 -4.46
C SER A 144 7.82 -24.08 -3.95
N PRO A 145 7.13 -23.23 -4.74
CA PRO A 145 6.76 -21.88 -4.33
C PRO A 145 6.00 -21.82 -2.99
N SER A 146 5.05 -22.73 -2.79
CA SER A 146 4.28 -22.83 -1.55
C SER A 146 5.15 -23.16 -0.33
N GLU A 147 6.19 -23.97 -0.54
CA GLU A 147 7.12 -24.35 0.52
C GLU A 147 8.12 -23.25 0.85
N ARG A 148 8.53 -22.44 -0.14
CA ARG A 148 9.32 -21.22 0.11
C ARG A 148 8.58 -20.26 1.04
N ILE A 149 7.32 -19.96 0.74
CA ILE A 149 6.50 -19.05 1.56
C ILE A 149 6.36 -19.59 2.99
N LYS A 150 6.19 -20.90 3.16
CA LYS A 150 6.10 -21.52 4.49
C LYS A 150 7.40 -21.43 5.28
N ARG A 151 8.55 -21.52 4.60
CA ARG A 151 9.88 -21.44 5.21
C ARG A 151 10.32 -20.01 5.54
N LEU A 152 9.69 -19.01 4.93
CA LEU A 152 9.94 -17.57 5.14
C LEU A 152 9.06 -16.95 6.23
N LYS A 153 8.15 -17.72 6.84
CA LYS A 153 7.18 -17.25 7.84
C LYS A 153 7.69 -17.38 9.26
#